data_AF-A0A531KHJ7-F1
#
_entry.id   AF-A0A531KHJ7-F1
#
_cell.length_a   1.000
_cell.length_b   1.000
_cell.length_c   1.000
_cell.angle_alpha   90.00
_cell.angle_beta   90.00
_cell.angle_gamma   90.00
#
_symmetry.space_group_name_H-M   'P 1'
#
loop_
_entity.id
_entity.type
_entity.pdbx_description
1 polymer ?
#
loop_
_entity_poly.entity_id
_entity_poly.type
_entity_poly.pdbx_seq_one_letter_code
_entity_poly.pdbx_strand_id
1 'polypeptide(L)'
;ANPLHPADPLARARHRAWIEFGSAILNAIGRFYSAPTEGAFLAESKALSAMFDRLEAELAAGRAGPWFAGERFSLVDAVYAPIFRYFDAFDRIGTFGILSGKPRVEAWRKRLHERQSVKDAVTPDYPQRLHAFLQAKGSHLSKLIRRNEAATALP
;
A
#
# COMPACT_ATOMS: atom_id res chain seq x y z
N ALA A 1 21.34 -18.10 -11.26
CA ALA A 1 20.59 -17.21 -10.34
C ALA A 1 19.43 -16.58 -11.12
N ASN A 2 18.25 -16.38 -10.51
CA ASN A 2 17.15 -15.63 -11.12
C ASN A 2 17.14 -14.21 -10.54
N PRO A 3 17.84 -13.24 -11.17
CA PRO A 3 17.94 -11.89 -10.63
C PRO A 3 16.55 -11.21 -10.66
N LEU A 4 16.18 -10.57 -9.54
CA LEU A 4 14.93 -9.82 -9.40
C LEU A 4 15.01 -8.39 -10.00
N HIS A 5 16.18 -8.01 -10.50
CA HIS A 5 16.39 -6.83 -11.32
C HIS A 5 16.64 -7.22 -12.78
N PRO A 6 16.21 -6.40 -13.75
CA PRO A 6 16.56 -6.62 -15.14
C PRO A 6 18.07 -6.47 -15.39
N ALA A 7 18.57 -7.20 -16.38
CA ALA A 7 19.95 -7.14 -16.84
C ALA A 7 20.24 -5.79 -17.55
N ASP A 8 19.28 -5.32 -18.33
CA ASP A 8 19.34 -4.04 -19.04
C ASP A 8 19.50 -2.84 -18.07
N PRO A 9 20.52 -1.99 -18.23
CA PRO A 9 20.78 -0.87 -17.32
C PRO A 9 19.63 0.14 -17.24
N LEU A 10 18.98 0.45 -18.36
CA LEU A 10 17.89 1.43 -18.38
C LEU A 10 16.65 0.91 -17.64
N ALA A 11 16.24 -0.33 -17.93
CA ALA A 11 15.17 -1.00 -17.20
C ALA A 11 15.50 -1.10 -15.70
N ARG A 12 16.77 -1.35 -15.34
CA ARG A 12 17.19 -1.40 -13.93
C ARG A 12 17.09 -0.05 -13.25
N ALA A 13 17.48 1.03 -13.93
CA ALA A 13 17.31 2.39 -13.43
C ALA A 13 15.82 2.73 -13.24
N ARG A 14 14.95 2.34 -14.19
CA ARG A 14 13.49 2.49 -14.06
C ARG A 14 12.95 1.74 -12.84
N HIS A 15 13.37 0.49 -12.63
CA HIS A 15 12.97 -0.27 -11.43
C HIS A 15 13.39 0.44 -10.14
N ARG A 16 14.63 0.97 -10.07
CA ARG A 16 15.10 1.72 -8.90
C ARG A 16 14.27 2.98 -8.65
N ALA A 17 13.90 3.71 -9.70
CA ALA A 17 13.03 4.88 -9.57
C ALA A 17 11.65 4.52 -8.98
N TRP A 18 11.07 3.38 -9.38
CA TRP A 18 9.80 2.92 -8.83
C TRP A 18 9.90 2.36 -7.42
N ILE A 19 11.04 1.78 -7.06
CA ILE A 19 11.37 1.42 -5.68
C ILE A 19 11.42 2.68 -4.80
N GLU A 20 12.12 3.72 -5.25
CA GLU A 20 12.17 5.00 -4.52
C GLU A 20 10.81 5.68 -4.44
N PHE A 21 10.00 5.60 -5.50
CA PHE A 21 8.62 6.07 -5.44
C PHE A 21 7.79 5.30 -4.40
N GLY A 22 8.06 4.01 -4.21
CA GLY A 22 7.51 3.21 -3.12
C GLY A 22 7.91 3.74 -1.74
N SER A 23 9.16 4.13 -1.54
CA SER A 23 9.63 4.80 -0.31
C SER A 23 8.85 6.09 -0.05
N ALA A 24 8.62 6.91 -1.09
CA ALA A 24 7.82 8.13 -0.99
C ALA A 24 6.37 7.84 -0.60
N ILE A 25 5.77 6.76 -1.13
CA ILE A 25 4.42 6.31 -0.74
C ILE A 25 4.39 5.90 0.73
N LEU A 26 5.37 5.13 1.21
CA LEU A 26 5.45 4.76 2.63
C LEU A 26 5.55 5.98 3.54
N ASN A 27 6.32 7.00 3.15
CA ASN A 27 6.37 8.27 3.89
C ASN A 27 5.02 8.97 3.92
N ALA A 28 4.28 8.98 2.81
CA ALA A 28 2.94 9.56 2.75
C ALA A 28 1.91 8.76 3.59
N ILE A 29 1.99 7.43 3.58
CA ILE A 29 1.23 6.56 4.49
C ILE A 29 1.55 6.92 5.96
N GLY A 30 2.83 7.13 6.26
CA GLY A 30 3.33 7.61 7.55
C GLY A 30 2.64 8.87 8.05
N ARG A 31 2.54 9.87 7.16
CA ARG A 31 1.85 11.14 7.45
C ARG A 31 0.34 10.94 7.56
N PHE A 32 -0.26 10.14 6.68
CA PHE A 32 -1.69 9.83 6.70
C PHE A 32 -2.14 9.23 8.03
N TYR A 33 -1.52 8.14 8.49
CA TYR A 33 -1.93 7.53 9.77
C TYR A 33 -1.53 8.35 10.99
N SER A 34 -0.62 9.32 10.84
CA SER A 34 -0.18 10.21 11.93
C SER A 34 -0.90 11.56 11.94
N ALA A 35 -1.79 11.82 10.97
CA ALA A 35 -2.45 13.11 10.83
C ALA A 35 -3.28 13.48 12.09
N PRO A 36 -3.00 14.62 12.74
CA PRO A 36 -3.62 14.96 14.03
C PRO A 36 -5.09 15.41 13.88
N THR A 37 -5.44 15.93 12.70
CA THR A 37 -6.76 16.50 12.40
C THR A 37 -7.38 15.83 11.17
N GLU A 38 -8.69 15.96 11.05
CA GLU A 38 -9.43 15.48 9.88
C GLU A 38 -8.96 16.17 8.59
N GLY A 39 -8.72 17.49 8.63
CA GLY A 39 -8.22 18.24 7.47
C GLY A 39 -6.85 17.73 6.98
N ALA A 40 -5.91 17.46 7.89
CA ALA A 40 -4.61 16.88 7.53
C ALA A 40 -4.75 15.46 6.99
N PHE A 41 -5.65 14.66 7.57
CA PHE A 41 -5.95 13.30 7.15
C PHE A 41 -6.52 13.26 5.71
N LEU A 42 -7.50 14.13 5.41
CA LEU A 42 -8.08 14.24 4.08
C LEU A 42 -7.07 14.75 3.04
N ALA A 43 -6.20 15.69 3.43
CA ALA A 43 -5.13 16.18 2.57
C ALA A 43 -4.14 15.06 2.19
N GLU A 44 -3.70 14.25 3.15
CA GLU A 44 -2.81 13.12 2.88
C GLU A 44 -3.51 11.99 2.11
N SER A 45 -4.81 11.75 2.34
CA SER A 45 -5.60 10.81 1.52
C SER A 45 -5.60 11.22 0.05
N LYS A 46 -5.85 12.51 -0.23
CA LYS A 46 -5.82 13.06 -1.59
C LYS A 46 -4.43 12.97 -2.21
N ALA A 47 -3.39 13.29 -1.44
CA ALA A 47 -2.00 13.18 -1.90
C ALA A 47 -1.65 11.72 -2.26
N LEU A 48 -2.00 10.76 -1.41
CA LEU A 48 -1.83 9.34 -1.69
C LEU A 48 -2.61 8.91 -2.94
N SER A 49 -3.87 9.34 -3.10
CA SER A 49 -4.65 9.02 -4.31
C SER A 49 -3.91 9.48 -5.57
N ALA A 50 -3.38 10.71 -5.59
CA ALA A 50 -2.63 11.21 -6.75
C ALA A 50 -1.35 10.41 -7.03
N MET A 51 -0.66 9.94 -5.99
CA MET A 51 0.51 9.06 -6.16
C MET A 51 0.10 7.71 -6.78
N PHE A 52 -1.04 7.16 -6.35
CA PHE A 52 -1.58 5.93 -6.91
C PHE A 52 -2.18 6.12 -8.30
N ASP A 53 -2.65 7.31 -8.68
CA ASP A 53 -3.04 7.62 -10.07
C ASP A 53 -1.83 7.53 -11.00
N ARG A 54 -0.66 8.03 -10.56
CA ARG A 54 0.59 7.89 -11.31
C ARG A 54 1.01 6.42 -11.45
N LEU A 55 0.84 5.62 -10.39
CA LEU A 55 1.15 4.19 -10.43
C LEU A 55 0.18 3.42 -11.33
N GLU A 56 -1.11 3.74 -11.30
CA GLU A 56 -2.13 3.18 -12.21
C GLU A 56 -1.77 3.44 -13.66
N ALA A 57 -1.35 4.67 -13.99
CA ALA A 57 -0.90 5.05 -15.33
C ALA A 57 0.38 4.28 -15.76
N GLU A 58 1.30 4.02 -14.85
CA GLU A 58 2.49 3.21 -15.14
C GLU A 58 2.13 1.76 -15.43
N LEU A 59 1.29 1.14 -14.59
CA LEU A 59 0.80 -0.22 -14.81
C LEU A 59 -0.01 -0.30 -16.11
N ALA A 60 -0.65 0.80 -16.51
CA ALA A 60 -1.36 0.90 -17.78
C ALA A 60 -0.47 0.89 -19.01
N ALA A 61 0.62 1.64 -18.97
CA ALA A 61 1.60 1.72 -20.05
C ALA A 61 2.60 0.54 -20.05
N GLY A 62 2.66 -0.20 -18.95
CA GLY A 62 3.56 -1.33 -18.75
C GLY A 62 3.26 -2.54 -19.63
N ARG A 63 4.11 -3.56 -19.50
CA ARG A 63 3.90 -4.85 -20.16
C ARG A 63 2.76 -5.60 -19.49
N ALA A 64 1.94 -6.29 -20.29
CA ALA A 64 0.93 -7.19 -19.76
C ALA A 64 1.56 -8.27 -18.88
N GLY A 65 0.84 -8.65 -17.84
CA GLY A 65 1.23 -9.68 -16.87
C GLY A 65 0.77 -9.35 -15.45
N PRO A 66 0.95 -10.28 -14.51
CA PRO A 66 0.46 -10.12 -13.13
C PRO A 66 1.36 -9.26 -12.23
N TRP A 67 2.57 -8.90 -12.67
CA TRP A 67 3.57 -8.15 -11.89
C TRP A 67 3.89 -6.81 -12.54
N PHE A 68 4.57 -5.94 -11.78
CA PHE A 68 4.92 -4.59 -12.20
C PHE A 68 5.59 -4.53 -13.59
N ALA A 69 6.50 -5.48 -13.85
CA ALA A 69 7.28 -5.55 -15.10
C ALA A 69 6.77 -6.64 -16.07
N GLY A 70 5.51 -7.08 -15.93
CA GLY A 70 4.88 -8.12 -16.75
C GLY A 70 4.90 -9.50 -16.07
N GLU A 71 5.43 -10.52 -16.75
CA GLU A 71 5.32 -11.93 -16.32
C GLU A 71 6.19 -12.32 -15.12
N ARG A 72 7.25 -11.55 -14.82
CA ARG A 72 8.21 -11.92 -13.77
C ARG A 72 8.12 -11.01 -12.56
N PHE A 73 7.99 -11.62 -11.38
CA PHE A 73 8.11 -10.96 -10.10
C PHE A 73 9.49 -10.30 -9.95
N SER A 74 9.52 -9.06 -9.47
CA SER A 74 10.71 -8.22 -9.40
C SER A 74 10.86 -7.57 -8.02
N LEU A 75 11.96 -6.84 -7.80
CA LEU A 75 12.12 -6.06 -6.57
C LEU A 75 11.08 -4.95 -6.40
N VAL A 76 10.50 -4.44 -7.50
CA VAL A 76 9.41 -3.47 -7.38
C VAL A 76 8.20 -4.13 -6.70
N ASP A 77 7.83 -5.33 -7.14
CA ASP A 77 6.75 -6.12 -6.52
C ASP A 77 7.01 -6.40 -5.03
N ALA A 78 8.26 -6.74 -4.69
CA ALA A 78 8.66 -6.97 -3.31
C ALA A 78 8.52 -5.72 -2.42
N VAL A 79 8.79 -4.53 -2.95
CA VAL A 79 8.67 -3.24 -2.23
C VAL A 79 7.22 -2.82 -2.06
N TYR A 80 6.35 -3.07 -3.05
CA TYR A 80 4.95 -2.67 -2.98
C TYR A 80 4.08 -3.64 -2.17
N ALA A 81 4.50 -4.90 -1.99
CA ALA A 81 3.80 -5.84 -1.13
C ALA A 81 3.57 -5.30 0.32
N PRO A 82 4.57 -4.80 1.07
CA PRO A 82 4.33 -4.19 2.38
C PRO A 82 3.56 -2.86 2.32
N ILE A 83 3.65 -2.09 1.23
CA ILE A 83 2.81 -0.89 1.04
C ILE A 83 1.34 -1.28 1.09
N PHE A 84 0.94 -2.30 0.32
CA PHE A 84 -0.45 -2.73 0.26
C PHE A 84 -0.98 -3.36 1.55
N ARG A 85 -0.11 -3.89 2.43
CA ARG A 85 -0.54 -4.35 3.77
C ARG A 85 -1.11 -3.22 4.63
N TYR A 86 -0.63 -1.98 4.47
CA TYR A 86 -1.25 -0.84 5.15
C TYR A 86 -2.66 -0.59 4.65
N PHE A 87 -2.89 -0.73 3.34
CA PHE A 87 -4.24 -0.62 2.78
C PHE A 87 -5.16 -1.75 3.27
N ASP A 88 -4.65 -2.98 3.46
CA ASP A 88 -5.42 -4.07 4.07
C ASP A 88 -5.88 -3.70 5.49
N ALA A 89 -5.06 -2.97 6.25
CA ALA A 89 -5.44 -2.46 7.57
C ALA A 89 -6.40 -1.27 7.48
N PHE A 90 -6.20 -0.35 6.54
CA PHE A 90 -7.06 0.82 6.34
C PHE A 90 -8.48 0.44 5.93
N ASP A 91 -8.64 -0.55 5.05
CA ASP A 91 -9.95 -1.02 4.59
C ASP A 91 -10.81 -1.61 5.73
N ARG A 92 -10.19 -2.07 6.83
CA ARG A 92 -10.90 -2.52 8.04
C ARG A 92 -11.39 -1.37 8.92
N ILE A 93 -10.86 -0.17 8.72
CA ILE A 93 -11.18 1.03 9.51
C ILE A 93 -12.23 1.87 8.77
N GLY A 94 -12.13 1.99 7.45
CA GLY A 94 -13.13 2.69 6.66
C GLY A 94 -12.70 2.94 5.24
N THR A 95 -13.62 3.49 4.46
CA THR A 95 -13.38 3.84 3.05
C THR A 95 -12.79 5.23 2.95
N PHE A 96 -11.51 5.32 2.55
CA PHE A 96 -10.80 6.61 2.41
C PHE A 96 -10.66 7.10 0.96
N GLY A 97 -11.08 6.28 0.00
CA GLY A 97 -11.08 6.63 -1.42
C GLY A 97 -9.72 6.64 -2.12
N ILE A 98 -8.63 6.27 -1.42
CA ILE A 98 -7.25 6.38 -1.94
C ILE A 98 -7.04 5.54 -3.20
N LEU A 99 -7.56 4.31 -3.22
CA LEU A 99 -7.39 3.37 -4.34
C LEU A 99 -8.60 3.33 -5.28
N SER A 100 -9.65 4.10 -5.00
CA SER A 100 -10.85 4.14 -5.83
C SER A 100 -10.50 4.53 -7.27
N GLY A 101 -11.07 3.79 -8.24
CA GLY A 101 -10.89 4.03 -9.67
C GLY A 101 -9.54 3.57 -10.24
N LYS A 102 -8.79 2.70 -9.54
CA LYS A 102 -7.45 2.24 -9.94
C LYS A 102 -7.40 0.72 -10.10
N PRO A 103 -8.09 0.16 -11.10
CA PRO A 103 -8.32 -1.28 -11.20
C PRO A 103 -7.04 -2.09 -11.41
N ARG A 104 -6.00 -1.55 -12.07
CA ARG A 104 -4.73 -2.28 -12.22
C ARG A 104 -3.96 -2.34 -10.91
N VAL A 105 -3.94 -1.24 -10.15
CA VAL A 105 -3.36 -1.22 -8.80
C VAL A 105 -4.08 -2.22 -7.90
N GLU A 106 -5.42 -2.27 -7.92
CA GLU A 106 -6.20 -3.24 -7.13
C GLU A 106 -5.92 -4.69 -7.54
N ALA A 107 -5.87 -4.97 -8.84
CA ALA A 107 -5.53 -6.29 -9.36
C ALA A 107 -4.11 -6.70 -8.92
N TRP A 108 -3.14 -5.79 -9.01
CA TRP A 108 -1.77 -6.03 -8.60
C TRP A 108 -1.64 -6.27 -7.09
N ARG A 109 -2.31 -5.44 -6.28
CA ARG A 109 -2.43 -5.63 -4.82
C ARG A 109 -2.94 -7.02 -4.47
N LYS A 110 -4.01 -7.48 -5.13
CA LYS A 110 -4.57 -8.82 -4.90
C LYS A 110 -3.55 -9.91 -5.21
N ARG A 111 -2.82 -9.83 -6.32
CA ARG A 111 -1.81 -10.84 -6.68
C ARG A 111 -0.62 -10.85 -5.75
N LEU A 112 -0.18 -9.69 -5.27
CA LEU A 112 0.85 -9.59 -4.24
C LEU A 112 0.40 -10.25 -2.95
N HIS A 113 -0.84 -9.98 -2.50
CA HIS A 113 -1.42 -10.57 -1.29
C HIS A 113 -1.51 -12.11 -1.38
N GLU A 114 -1.80 -12.66 -2.56
CA GLU A 114 -1.93 -14.11 -2.77
C GLU A 114 -0.58 -14.86 -2.78
N ARG A 115 0.52 -14.17 -3.07
CA ARG A 115 1.85 -14.79 -3.24
C ARG A 115 2.40 -15.34 -1.91
N GLN A 116 2.82 -16.60 -1.91
CA GLN A 116 3.31 -17.28 -0.69
C GLN A 116 4.48 -16.55 0.00
N SER A 117 5.49 -16.11 -0.76
CA SER A 117 6.62 -15.35 -0.19
C SER A 117 6.23 -14.01 0.41
N VAL A 118 5.08 -13.44 0.01
CA VAL A 118 4.52 -12.24 0.64
C VAL A 118 3.79 -12.64 1.92
N LYS A 119 2.93 -13.66 1.89
CA LYS A 119 2.25 -14.14 3.10
C LYS A 119 3.23 -14.49 4.23
N ASP A 120 4.29 -15.24 3.91
CA ASP A 120 5.27 -15.75 4.87
C ASP A 120 6.27 -14.68 5.37
N ALA A 121 6.28 -13.49 4.77
CA ALA A 121 7.21 -12.42 5.18
C ALA A 121 6.80 -11.73 6.50
N VAL A 122 5.63 -12.05 7.05
CA VAL A 122 5.16 -11.53 8.33
C VAL A 122 4.55 -12.65 9.16
N THR A 123 4.54 -12.48 10.48
CA THR A 123 3.87 -13.42 11.40
C THR A 123 2.35 -13.34 11.26
N PRO A 124 1.60 -14.42 11.59
CA PRO A 124 0.14 -14.42 11.48
C PRO A 124 -0.58 -13.34 12.30
N ASP A 125 0.05 -12.85 13.37
CA ASP A 125 -0.46 -11.79 14.25
C ASP A 125 -0.11 -10.37 13.77
N TYR A 126 0.63 -10.24 12.66
CA TYR A 126 1.05 -8.93 12.13
C TYR A 126 -0.13 -7.98 11.85
N PRO A 127 -1.26 -8.41 11.24
CA PRO A 127 -2.41 -7.51 11.04
C PRO A 127 -2.95 -6.91 12.35
N GLN A 128 -2.98 -7.69 13.43
CA GLN A 128 -3.42 -7.26 14.76
C GLN A 128 -2.42 -6.29 15.37
N ARG A 129 -1.11 -6.57 15.25
CA ARG A 129 -0.05 -5.67 15.72
C ARG A 129 -0.07 -4.34 14.97
N LEU A 130 -0.34 -4.36 13.67
CA LEU A 130 -0.48 -3.14 12.86
C LEU A 130 -1.71 -2.34 13.28
N HIS A 131 -2.86 -2.99 13.50
CA HIS A 131 -4.07 -2.31 14.02
C HIS A 131 -3.80 -1.64 15.37
N ALA A 132 -3.21 -2.37 16.32
CA ALA A 132 -2.84 -1.84 17.64
C ALA A 132 -1.87 -0.66 17.54
N PHE A 133 -0.88 -0.75 16.64
CA PHE A 133 0.03 0.37 16.35
C PHE A 133 -0.74 1.60 15.85
N LEU A 134 -1.64 1.45 14.88
CA LEU A 134 -2.43 2.57 14.33
C LEU A 134 -3.36 3.18 15.39
N GLN A 135 -3.94 2.37 16.28
CA GLN A 135 -4.80 2.82 17.38
C GLN A 135 -4.00 3.63 18.42
N ALA A 136 -2.76 3.21 18.72
CA ALA A 136 -1.87 3.85 19.70
C ALA A 136 -1.30 5.20 19.23
N LYS A 137 -1.36 5.53 17.94
CA LYS A 137 -0.81 6.79 17.38
C LYS A 137 -1.48 8.07 17.91
N GLY A 138 -2.70 7.99 18.45
CA GLY A 138 -3.43 9.16 18.94
C GLY A 138 -3.86 10.14 17.83
N SER A 139 -3.89 9.70 16.57
CA SER A 139 -4.19 10.53 15.39
C SER A 139 -5.70 10.59 15.10
N HIS A 140 -6.07 11.30 14.03
CA HIS A 140 -7.45 11.25 13.51
C HIS A 140 -7.87 9.82 13.15
N LEU A 141 -7.00 9.05 12.49
CA LEU A 141 -7.26 7.64 12.18
C LEU A 141 -7.47 6.80 13.46
N SER A 142 -6.68 7.06 14.51
CA SER A 142 -6.87 6.39 15.82
C SER A 142 -8.24 6.70 16.45
N LYS A 143 -8.78 7.90 16.25
CA LYS A 143 -10.13 8.26 16.71
C LYS A 143 -11.20 7.48 15.94
N LEU A 144 -11.03 7.30 14.63
CA LEU A 144 -11.92 6.48 13.80
C LEU A 144 -11.94 5.01 14.26
N ILE A 145 -10.77 4.42 14.52
CA ILE A 145 -10.65 3.05 15.06
C ILE A 145 -11.48 2.90 16.34
N ARG A 146 -11.25 3.77 17.33
CA ARG A 146 -11.98 3.70 18.62
C ARG A 146 -13.49 3.88 18.46
N ARG A 147 -13.92 4.75 17.55
CA ARG A 147 -15.35 4.97 17.28
C ARG A 147 -16.00 3.69 16.72
N ASN A 148 -15.35 3.01 15.79
CA ASN A 148 -15.88 1.79 15.19
C ASN A 148 -15.93 0.63 16.19
N GLU A 149 -14.91 0.50 17.05
CA GLU A 149 -14.89 -0.50 18.12
C GLU A 149 -16.03 -0.28 19.11
N ALA A 150 -16.28 0.98 19.52
CA ALA A 150 -17.41 1.32 20.39
C ALA A 150 -18.77 1.02 19.74
N ALA A 151 -18.91 1.27 18.44
CA ALA A 151 -20.14 0.96 17.70
C ALA A 151 -20.39 -0.56 17.56
N THR A 152 -19.33 -1.36 17.50
CA THR A 152 -19.44 -2.84 17.37
C THR A 152 -19.68 -3.51 18.73
N ALA A 153 -19.36 -2.84 19.84
CA ALA A 153 -19.53 -3.36 21.20
C ALA A 153 -20.94 -3.14 21.79
N LEU A 154 -21.80 -2.38 21.11
CA LEU A 154 -23.19 -2.17 21.51
C LEU A 154 -24.06 -3.30 20.90
N PRO A 155 -24.85 -4.03 21.72
CA PRO A 155 -25.69 -5.14 21.26
C PRO A 155 -26.87 -4.71 20.39
#